data_AF-A0A165NQ31-F1
#
_entry.id   AF-A0A165NQ31-F1
#
_cell.length_a   1.000
_cell.length_b   1.000
_cell.length_c   1.000
_cell.angle_alpha   90.00
_cell.angle_beta   90.00
_cell.angle_gamma   90.00
#
_symmetry.space_group_name_H-M   'P 1'
#
loop_
_entity.id
_entity.type
_entity.pdbx_description
1 polymer ?
#
loop_
_entity_poly.entity_id
_entity_poly.type
_entity_poly.pdbx_seq_one_letter_code
_entity_poly.pdbx_strand_id
1 'polypeptide(L)'
;MDVPPAPASNGHRVVCCYGDPPSYCGAVFMNASPKEVQDHITGTHLSVEHGERTNCKWCIDPISGTRCGDGLLKAQVGKHVCGVHLKMFARRCPHCLRDFSRPDALKRHLANDNIECGRKVHG
;
A
#
# COMPACT_ATOMS: atom_id res chain seq x y z
N MET A 1 2.35 20.99 -34.93
CA MET A 1 2.88 19.66 -34.53
C MET A 1 2.48 19.47 -33.09
N ASP A 2 1.27 18.99 -32.93
CA ASP A 2 0.59 18.85 -31.64
C ASP A 2 1.27 17.75 -30.83
N VAL A 3 1.82 18.13 -29.69
CA VAL A 3 2.33 17.20 -28.68
C VAL A 3 1.17 16.29 -28.26
N PRO A 4 1.28 14.96 -28.41
CA PRO A 4 0.24 14.07 -27.91
C PRO A 4 0.12 14.22 -26.39
N PRO A 5 -1.11 14.18 -25.83
CA PRO A 5 -1.30 14.22 -24.39
C PRO A 5 -0.55 13.06 -23.74
N ALA A 6 0.14 13.34 -22.64
CA ALA A 6 0.82 12.31 -21.84
C ALA A 6 -0.13 11.13 -21.57
N PRO A 7 0.36 9.87 -21.60
CA PRO A 7 -0.49 8.71 -21.35
C PRO A 7 -1.17 8.89 -19.99
N ALA A 8 -2.51 8.80 -19.99
CA ALA A 8 -3.32 8.87 -18.78
C ALA A 8 -2.71 7.91 -17.75
N SER A 9 -2.16 8.47 -16.67
CA SER A 9 -1.65 7.71 -15.55
C SER A 9 -2.77 6.78 -15.10
N ASN A 10 -2.66 5.48 -15.41
CA ASN A 10 -3.62 4.46 -14.99
C ASN A 10 -3.78 4.60 -13.47
N GLY A 11 -4.89 5.20 -13.06
CA GLY A 11 -5.18 5.47 -11.66
C GLY A 11 -5.17 4.16 -10.89
N HIS A 12 -4.35 4.06 -9.85
CA HIS A 12 -4.42 2.93 -8.92
C HIS A 12 -5.79 2.98 -8.23
N ARG A 13 -6.75 2.20 -8.75
CA ARG A 13 -8.04 1.96 -8.11
C ARG A 13 -7.81 1.08 -6.90
N VAL A 14 -8.22 1.56 -5.73
CA VAL A 14 -8.05 0.84 -4.47
C VAL A 14 -9.39 0.75 -3.75
N VAL A 15 -9.68 -0.42 -3.18
CA VAL A 15 -10.89 -0.66 -2.38
C VAL A 15 -10.47 -0.82 -0.91
N CYS A 16 -11.17 -0.14 -0.01
CA CYS A 16 -10.96 -0.24 1.43
C CYS A 16 -11.56 -1.54 1.96
N CYS A 17 -10.70 -2.46 2.40
CA CYS A 17 -11.12 -3.72 3.02
C CYS A 17 -11.01 -3.68 4.55
N TYR A 18 -11.02 -2.49 5.15
CA TYR A 18 -10.98 -2.32 6.61
C TYR A 18 -12.37 -2.59 7.19
N GLY A 19 -12.44 -3.39 8.26
CA GLY A 19 -13.70 -3.67 8.95
C GLY A 19 -13.69 -4.97 9.75
N ASP A 20 -14.83 -5.30 10.32
CA ASP A 20 -15.04 -6.56 11.04
C ASP A 20 -15.94 -7.47 10.21
N PRO A 21 -15.58 -8.74 9.99
CA PRO A 21 -16.43 -9.67 9.26
C PRO A 21 -17.83 -9.76 9.92
N PRO A 22 -18.91 -9.78 9.12
CA PRO A 22 -18.96 -9.88 7.65
C PRO A 22 -18.96 -8.52 6.92
N SER A 23 -18.94 -7.39 7.63
CA SER A 23 -19.14 -6.05 7.06
C SER A 23 -17.83 -5.28 6.94
N TYR A 24 -17.33 -5.16 5.71
CA TYR A 24 -16.14 -4.36 5.37
C TYR A 24 -16.55 -3.00 4.80
N CYS A 25 -15.66 -2.00 4.91
CA CYS A 25 -15.92 -0.62 4.49
C CYS A 25 -16.33 -0.49 3.01
N GLY A 26 -15.58 -1.09 2.09
CA GLY A 26 -15.89 -1.08 0.66
C GLY A 26 -15.68 0.27 -0.05
N ALA A 27 -15.17 1.31 0.62
CA ALA A 27 -14.89 2.59 0.00
C ALA A 27 -13.90 2.45 -1.18
N VAL A 28 -14.23 3.06 -2.32
CA VAL A 28 -13.42 2.99 -3.55
C VAL A 28 -12.71 4.31 -3.77
N PHE A 29 -11.39 4.25 -3.90
CA PHE A 29 -10.53 5.39 -4.23
C PHE A 29 -10.12 5.30 -5.71
N MET A 30 -10.53 6.28 -6.51
CA MET A 30 -10.03 6.47 -7.87
C MET A 30 -8.81 7.39 -7.80
N ASN A 31 -7.67 6.96 -8.36
CA ASN A 31 -6.38 7.65 -8.24
C ASN A 31 -5.86 7.75 -6.79
N ALA A 32 -6.02 6.67 -6.02
CA ALA A 32 -5.76 6.67 -4.59
C ALA A 32 -4.33 7.15 -4.25
N SER A 33 -4.21 8.31 -3.58
CA SER A 33 -2.95 8.71 -2.98
C SER A 33 -2.78 8.07 -1.59
N PRO A 34 -1.53 7.83 -1.13
CA PRO A 34 -1.29 7.30 0.20
C PRO A 34 -1.88 8.18 1.31
N LYS A 35 -1.95 9.49 1.08
CA LYS A 35 -2.49 10.45 2.06
C LYS A 35 -4.01 10.30 2.18
N GLU A 36 -4.72 10.25 1.06
CA GLU A 36 -6.18 10.08 1.07
C GLU A 36 -6.61 8.80 1.78
N VAL A 37 -5.89 7.68 1.52
CA VAL A 37 -6.19 6.43 2.20
C VAL A 37 -5.84 6.49 3.69
N GLN A 38 -4.72 7.12 4.06
CA GLN A 38 -4.35 7.32 5.47
C GLN A 38 -5.40 8.14 6.22
N ASP A 39 -5.82 9.26 5.64
CA ASP A 39 -6.80 10.18 6.22
C ASP A 39 -8.17 9.48 6.32
N HIS A 40 -8.59 8.72 5.30
CA HIS A 40 -9.81 7.91 5.39
C HIS A 40 -9.75 6.89 6.53
N ILE A 41 -8.67 6.11 6.63
CA ILE A 41 -8.59 5.08 7.67
C ILE A 41 -8.60 5.72 9.06
N THR A 42 -7.81 6.77 9.23
CA THR A 42 -7.63 7.43 10.52
C THR A 42 -8.86 8.25 10.92
N GLY A 43 -9.60 8.81 9.97
CA GLY A 43 -10.80 9.61 10.24
C GLY A 43 -12.10 8.81 10.28
N THR A 44 -12.21 7.73 9.50
CA THR A 44 -13.45 6.92 9.40
C THR A 44 -13.44 5.71 10.32
N HIS A 45 -12.29 5.03 10.45
CA HIS A 45 -12.22 3.75 11.19
C HIS A 45 -11.58 3.85 12.57
N LEU A 46 -10.84 4.93 12.82
CA LEU A 46 -10.12 5.14 14.08
C LEU A 46 -10.66 6.40 14.75
N SER A 47 -11.02 6.32 16.02
CA SER A 47 -11.17 7.52 16.84
C SER A 47 -9.81 7.88 17.41
N VAL A 48 -9.26 9.02 16.97
CA VAL A 48 -7.90 9.45 17.33
C VAL A 48 -7.88 10.01 18.75
N GLU A 49 -7.74 9.11 19.71
CA GLU A 49 -7.31 9.45 21.07
C GLU A 49 -5.79 9.28 21.15
N HIS A 50 -5.13 10.21 21.84
CA HIS A 50 -3.66 10.24 21.90
C HIS A 50 -3.12 8.98 22.61
N GLY A 51 -2.24 8.25 21.92
CA GLY A 51 -1.50 7.13 22.51
C GLY A 51 -2.20 5.77 22.49
N GLU A 52 -3.42 5.66 21.94
CA GLU A 52 -4.11 4.37 21.90
C GLU A 52 -3.55 3.44 20.82
N ARG A 53 -3.39 2.17 21.20
CA ARG A 53 -3.01 1.08 20.30
C ARG A 53 -4.26 0.35 19.80
N THR A 54 -4.20 -0.13 18.58
CA THR A 54 -5.28 -0.91 17.98
C THR A 54 -4.70 -1.96 17.05
N ASN A 55 -5.50 -3.00 16.80
CA ASN A 55 -5.11 -4.07 15.89
C ASN A 55 -5.59 -3.72 14.49
N CYS A 56 -4.75 -3.97 13.48
CA CYS A 56 -5.14 -3.75 12.10
C CYS A 56 -6.30 -4.67 11.72
N LYS A 57 -7.45 -4.08 11.39
CA LYS A 57 -8.66 -4.80 10.94
C LYS A 57 -8.77 -4.88 9.41
N TRP A 58 -7.65 -4.80 8.70
CA TRP A 58 -7.66 -4.98 7.26
C TRP A 58 -7.87 -6.46 6.92
N CYS A 59 -8.82 -6.73 6.02
CA CYS A 59 -9.06 -8.06 5.49
C CYS A 59 -7.98 -8.40 4.46
N ILE A 60 -7.15 -9.42 4.78
CA ILE A 60 -6.10 -9.90 3.89
C ILE A 60 -6.70 -10.84 2.83
N ASP A 61 -7.65 -11.67 3.26
CA ASP A 61 -8.29 -12.64 2.38
C ASP A 61 -9.80 -12.65 2.61
N PRO A 62 -10.61 -12.20 1.63
CA PRO A 62 -12.05 -12.09 1.77
C PRO A 62 -12.77 -13.44 1.78
N ILE A 63 -12.12 -14.51 1.32
CA ILE A 63 -12.70 -15.86 1.26
C ILE A 63 -12.65 -16.52 2.64
N SER A 64 -11.50 -16.48 3.30
CA SER A 64 -11.29 -16.99 4.65
C SER A 64 -11.71 -16.00 5.75
N GLY A 65 -11.94 -14.73 5.41
CA GLY A 65 -12.21 -13.67 6.39
C GLY A 65 -11.00 -13.36 7.28
N THR A 66 -9.79 -13.69 6.82
CA THR A 66 -8.58 -13.51 7.61
C THR A 66 -8.22 -12.03 7.71
N ARG A 67 -8.12 -11.55 8.95
CA ARG A 67 -7.69 -10.17 9.27
C ARG A 67 -6.19 -10.12 9.55
N CYS A 68 -5.57 -8.97 9.33
CA CYS A 68 -4.16 -8.75 9.63
C CYS A 68 -3.83 -8.93 11.12
N GLY A 69 -4.54 -8.24 12.01
CA GLY A 69 -4.36 -8.37 13.46
C GLY A 69 -3.09 -7.73 14.04
N ASP A 70 -2.27 -7.07 13.22
CA ASP A 70 -1.01 -6.46 13.68
C ASP A 70 -1.25 -5.30 14.66
N GLY A 71 -0.48 -5.25 15.76
CA GLY A 71 -0.71 -4.39 16.91
C GLY A 71 0.03 -3.05 16.82
N LEU A 72 -0.67 -2.00 16.38
CA LEU A 72 -0.07 -0.72 15.96
C LEU A 72 -0.61 0.43 16.82
N LEU A 73 0.07 1.58 16.81
CA LEU A 73 -0.56 2.83 17.25
C LEU A 73 -1.63 3.25 16.24
N LYS A 74 -2.78 3.78 16.70
CA LYS A 74 -3.86 4.26 15.80
C LYS A 74 -3.33 5.18 14.68
N ALA A 75 -2.46 6.13 15.03
CA ALA A 75 -1.84 7.06 14.08
C ALA A 75 -0.94 6.39 13.00
N GLN A 76 -0.52 5.14 13.21
CA GLN A 76 0.34 4.40 12.26
C GLN A 76 -0.43 3.38 11.41
N VAL A 77 -1.68 3.07 11.75
CA VAL A 77 -2.50 2.08 11.02
C VAL A 77 -2.65 2.48 9.55
N GLY A 78 -2.94 3.75 9.25
CA GLY A 78 -3.08 4.21 7.87
C GLY A 78 -1.81 3.98 7.05
N LYS A 79 -0.64 4.26 7.63
CA LYS A 79 0.67 4.04 6.98
C LYS A 79 0.95 2.56 6.79
N HIS A 80 0.67 1.75 7.81
CA HIS A 80 0.78 0.30 7.75
C HIS A 80 -0.05 -0.26 6.59
N VAL A 81 -1.33 0.11 6.50
CA VAL A 81 -2.22 -0.37 5.42
C VAL A 81 -1.69 0.03 4.04
N CYS A 82 -1.28 1.29 3.87
CA CYS A 82 -0.74 1.77 2.59
C CYS A 82 0.53 1.01 2.16
N GLY A 83 1.40 0.67 3.11
CA GLY A 83 2.66 -0.02 2.82
C GLY A 83 2.55 -1.54 2.69
N VAL A 84 1.81 -2.18 3.59
CA VAL A 84 1.72 -3.64 3.71
C VAL A 84 0.65 -4.21 2.79
N HIS A 85 -0.56 -3.65 2.83
CA HIS A 85 -1.71 -4.22 2.10
C HIS A 85 -1.85 -3.64 0.70
N LEU A 86 -1.71 -2.31 0.58
CA LEU A 86 -1.92 -1.62 -0.68
C LEU A 86 -0.64 -1.47 -1.49
N LYS A 87 0.52 -1.74 -0.87
CA LYS A 87 1.85 -1.64 -1.49
C LYS A 87 2.03 -0.33 -2.28
N MET A 88 1.43 0.77 -1.82
CA MET A 88 1.42 2.06 -2.54
C MET A 88 2.81 2.70 -2.61
N PHE A 89 3.69 2.34 -1.67
CA PHE A 89 5.08 2.78 -1.67
C PHE A 89 5.99 1.83 -2.45
N ALA A 90 5.43 0.75 -3.04
CA ALA A 90 6.22 -0.18 -3.82
C ALA A 90 6.73 0.51 -5.08
N ARG A 91 8.05 0.55 -5.22
CA ARG A 91 8.72 1.04 -6.42
C ARG A 91 9.31 -0.15 -7.14
N ARG A 92 8.97 -0.27 -8.43
CA ARG A 92 9.52 -1.31 -9.29
C ARG A 92 10.84 -0.84 -9.89
N CYS A 93 11.87 -1.67 -9.82
CA CYS A 93 13.11 -1.41 -10.53
C CYS A 93 12.85 -1.47 -12.04
N PRO A 94 13.26 -0.46 -12.83
CA PRO A 94 13.05 -0.45 -14.28
C PRO A 94 13.88 -1.52 -15.01
N HIS A 95 14.92 -2.07 -14.38
CA HIS A 95 15.84 -3.03 -15.00
C HIS A 95 15.49 -4.49 -14.72
N CYS A 96 15.21 -4.87 -13.47
CA CYS A 96 14.86 -6.25 -13.10
C CYS A 96 13.37 -6.47 -12.81
N LEU A 97 12.55 -5.42 -12.88
CA LEU A 97 11.10 -5.43 -12.58
C LEU A 97 10.74 -5.90 -11.16
N ARG A 98 11.73 -6.07 -10.27
CA ARG A 98 11.52 -6.38 -8.86
C ARG A 98 10.84 -5.22 -8.15
N ASP A 99 9.78 -5.52 -7.39
CA ASP A 99 9.10 -4.59 -6.51
C ASP A 99 9.84 -4.43 -5.17
N PHE A 100 10.04 -3.17 -4.78
CA PHE A 100 10.66 -2.79 -3.52
C PHE A 100 9.66 -2.00 -2.69
N SER A 101 9.35 -2.47 -1.49
CA SER A 101 8.37 -1.82 -0.60
C SER A 101 8.80 -0.43 -0.10
N ARG A 102 10.05 -0.01 -0.35
CA ARG A 102 10.61 1.27 0.10
C ARG A 102 11.47 1.95 -0.97
N PRO A 103 11.38 3.28 -1.13
CA PRO A 103 12.19 4.04 -2.10
C PRO A 103 13.69 3.99 -1.77
N ASP A 104 14.07 4.02 -0.50
CA ASP A 104 15.49 3.92 -0.10
C ASP A 104 16.10 2.56 -0.45
N ALA A 105 15.29 1.50 -0.36
CA ALA A 105 15.72 0.15 -0.73
C ALA A 105 15.96 0.06 -2.24
N LEU A 106 15.08 0.67 -3.05
CA LEU A 106 15.32 0.79 -4.49
C LEU A 106 16.54 1.67 -4.79
N LYS A 107 16.70 2.82 -4.12
CA LYS A 107 17.84 3.71 -4.33
C LYS A 107 19.17 3.02 -4.04
N ARG A 108 19.25 2.26 -2.94
CA ARG A 108 20.42 1.44 -2.62
C ARG A 108 20.63 0.29 -3.61
N HIS A 109 19.55 -0.34 -4.07
CA HIS A 109 19.62 -1.36 -5.13
C HIS A 109 20.17 -0.80 -6.45
N LEU A 110 19.78 0.43 -6.82
CA LEU A 110 20.30 1.11 -8.02
C LEU A 110 21.74 1.63 -7.84
N ALA A 111 22.09 2.06 -6.62
CA ALA A 111 23.40 2.64 -6.31
C ALA A 111 24.53 1.63 -6.09
N ASN A 112 24.22 0.39 -5.65
CA ASN A 112 25.23 -0.66 -5.45
C ASN A 112 25.63 -1.39 -6.75
N ASP A 113 25.21 -0.87 -7.92
CA ASP A 113 25.47 -1.40 -9.25
C ASP A 113 24.86 -2.79 -9.54
N ASN A 114 24.35 -2.89 -10.77
CA ASN A 114 23.85 -4.00 -11.61
C ASN A 114 24.14 -5.49 -11.28
N ILE A 115 24.97 -5.84 -10.30
CA ILE A 115 25.42 -7.21 -9.99
C ILE A 115 24.28 -8.10 -9.45
N GLU A 116 23.33 -7.55 -8.68
CA GLU A 116 22.17 -8.31 -8.16
C GLU A 116 20.90 -8.17 -9.00
N CYS A 117 20.90 -7.28 -9.99
CA CYS A 117 19.79 -7.10 -10.94
C CYS A 117 19.58 -8.34 -11.85
N GLY A 118 20.52 -9.31 -11.80
CA GLY A 118 20.61 -10.46 -12.71
C GLY A 118 20.56 -11.88 -12.11
N ARG A 119 20.22 -12.11 -10.83
CA ARG A 119 19.97 -13.50 -10.36
C ARG A 119 18.55 -13.97 -10.69
N LYS A 120 18.43 -14.42 -11.94
CA LYS A 120 17.55 -15.45 -12.51
C LYS A 120 16.22 -15.69 -11.80
N VAL A 121 15.14 -15.30 -12.49
CA VAL A 121 13.84 -15.97 -12.35
C VAL A 121 14.05 -17.41 -12.86
N HIS A 122 14.00 -18.39 -11.97
CA HIS A 122 13.80 -19.79 -12.32
C HIS A 122 12.47 -20.20 -11.71
N GLY A 123 11.61 -20.76 -12.55
CA GLY A 123 10.24 -21.17 -12.28
C GLY A 123 9.46 -21.09 -13.58
#